data_AF-A0A3L7AMD7-F1
#
_entry.id   AF-A0A3L7AMD7-F1
#
_cell.length_a   1.000
_cell.length_b   1.000
_cell.length_c   1.000
_cell.angle_alpha   90.00
_cell.angle_beta   90.00
_cell.angle_gamma   90.00
#
_symmetry.space_group_name_H-M   'P 1'
#
loop_
_entity.id
_entity.type
_entity.pdbx_description
1 polymer ?
#
loop_
_entity_poly.entity_id
_entity_poly.type
_entity_poly.pdbx_seq_one_letter_code
_entity_poly.pdbx_strand_id
1 'polypeptide(L)'
;MLARAESPPAPPCAAVEAICGREALLDPSGALFLVEERALVVADMHLEKGSAFARRGQMLPPYDTAETLARLATLVARFGPRLIVALGDSLHDRWGAERIGAEARAALAALQAGRDFLWIAGNHDPEPHGLGGACAPGLDIGGVRLRHEPGTGLTSGAGEICGHLHPVARVARRGRALRRRCFVTDGARMVLPAFGAYAGGLEVSAPAIAGLFGRAGFTAHLLGEGRTYRLTSDACF
;
A
#
# COMPACT_ATOMS: atom_id res chain seq x y z
N MET A 1 -28.25 34.17 6.36
CA MET A 1 -27.92 32.73 6.25
C MET A 1 -26.41 32.61 6.45
N LEU A 2 -25.97 32.38 7.70
CA LEU A 2 -24.55 32.30 8.04
C LEU A 2 -24.01 30.94 7.57
N ALA A 3 -23.10 30.96 6.60
CA ALA A 3 -22.36 29.79 6.18
C ALA A 3 -21.56 29.27 7.40
N ARG A 4 -21.82 28.03 7.81
CA ARG A 4 -20.94 27.33 8.74
C ARG A 4 -19.61 27.15 8.02
N ALA A 5 -18.57 27.83 8.51
CA ALA A 5 -17.21 27.49 8.16
C ALA A 5 -17.00 26.01 8.49
N GLU A 6 -16.73 25.19 7.48
CA GLU A 6 -16.26 23.83 7.71
C GLU A 6 -14.93 23.93 8.45
N SER A 7 -14.87 23.35 9.64
CA SER A 7 -13.61 23.21 10.38
C SER A 7 -12.61 22.47 9.49
N PRO A 8 -11.31 22.85 9.50
CA PRO A 8 -10.30 22.11 8.76
C PRO A 8 -10.34 20.63 9.18
N PRO A 9 -10.18 19.68 8.25
CA PRO A 9 -10.22 18.27 8.57
C PRO A 9 -9.16 17.97 9.64
N ALA A 10 -9.54 17.22 10.66
CA ALA A 10 -8.61 16.77 11.70
C ALA A 10 -7.41 16.04 11.04
N PRO A 11 -6.20 16.19 11.58
CA PRO A 11 -5.03 15.53 11.02
C PRO A 11 -5.25 14.02 10.97
N PRO A 12 -4.83 13.34 9.89
CA PRO A 12 -5.11 11.93 9.72
C PRO A 12 -4.57 11.10 10.88
N CYS A 13 -5.41 10.26 11.47
CA CYS A 13 -5.04 9.38 12.58
C CYS A 13 -4.68 8.00 12.04
N ALA A 14 -3.40 7.66 12.05
CA ALA A 14 -2.93 6.32 11.73
C ALA A 14 -3.23 5.38 12.90
N ALA A 15 -3.73 4.17 12.63
CA ALA A 15 -3.78 3.14 13.67
C ALA A 15 -2.37 2.64 13.98
N VAL A 16 -2.16 2.22 15.22
CA VAL A 16 -0.92 1.55 15.64
C VAL A 16 -1.21 0.06 15.74
N GLU A 17 -0.34 -0.76 15.15
CA GLU A 17 -0.38 -2.22 15.24
C GLU A 17 1.05 -2.75 15.41
N ALA A 18 1.19 -3.99 15.90
CA ALA A 18 2.50 -4.61 16.08
C ALA A 18 2.65 -5.83 15.15
N ILE A 19 3.69 -5.84 14.31
CA ILE A 19 3.99 -6.97 13.42
C ILE A 19 5.24 -7.67 13.94
N CYS A 20 5.05 -8.85 14.52
CA CYS A 20 6.08 -9.57 15.26
C CYS A 20 6.83 -8.68 16.26
N GLY A 21 6.08 -7.84 16.98
CA GLY A 21 6.62 -6.90 17.98
C GLY A 21 7.17 -5.60 17.42
N ARG A 22 7.07 -5.35 16.10
CA ARG A 22 7.49 -4.09 15.47
C ARG A 22 6.35 -3.11 15.31
N GLU A 23 6.53 -1.89 15.79
CA GLU A 23 5.47 -0.88 15.73
C GLU A 23 5.26 -0.40 14.28
N ALA A 24 4.04 -0.57 13.80
CA ALA A 24 3.60 -0.19 12.47
C ALA A 24 2.45 0.82 12.56
N LEU A 25 2.63 1.98 11.93
CA LEU A 25 1.57 2.96 11.74
C LEU A 25 0.83 2.66 10.43
N LEU A 26 -0.47 2.40 10.53
CA LEU A 26 -1.34 2.11 9.39
C LEU A 26 -2.06 3.38 8.97
N ASP A 27 -1.55 4.03 7.93
CA ASP A 27 -2.06 5.32 7.48
C ASP A 27 -3.34 5.15 6.63
N PRO A 28 -4.36 6.03 6.76
CA PRO A 28 -5.55 5.99 5.92
C PRO A 28 -5.28 6.08 4.40
N SER A 29 -4.10 6.54 3.97
CA SER A 29 -3.68 6.50 2.57
C SER A 29 -3.42 5.09 2.03
N GLY A 30 -3.31 4.07 2.89
CA GLY A 30 -2.91 2.71 2.54
C GLY A 30 -1.41 2.44 2.70
N ALA A 31 -0.63 3.43 3.15
CA ALA A 31 0.78 3.24 3.47
C ALA A 31 0.99 2.74 4.91
N LEU A 32 2.03 1.94 5.09
CA LEU A 32 2.50 1.47 6.40
C LEU A 32 3.82 2.19 6.73
N PHE A 33 3.98 2.66 7.97
CA PHE A 33 5.26 3.21 8.44
C PHE A 33 5.80 2.38 9.60
N LEU A 34 6.96 1.75 9.42
CA LEU A 34 7.70 1.07 10.48
C LEU A 34 8.49 2.11 11.27
N VAL A 35 8.14 2.27 12.54
CA VAL A 35 8.55 3.43 13.34
C VAL A 35 10.06 3.43 13.60
N GLU A 36 10.60 2.33 14.10
CA GLU A 36 12.01 2.30 14.51
C GLU A 36 12.96 2.23 13.30
N GLU A 37 12.54 1.58 12.20
CA GLU A 37 13.26 1.60 10.92
C GLU A 37 13.16 2.95 10.19
N ARG A 38 12.17 3.77 10.55
CA ARG A 38 11.76 4.95 9.77
C ARG A 38 11.54 4.60 8.30
N ALA A 39 10.87 3.47 8.05
CA ALA A 39 10.62 2.94 6.72
C ALA A 39 9.15 3.14 6.31
N LEU A 40 8.95 3.83 5.20
CA LEU A 40 7.63 4.01 4.58
C LEU A 40 7.42 2.92 3.52
N VAL A 41 6.37 2.11 3.68
CA VAL A 41 6.05 0.98 2.82
C VAL A 41 4.72 1.23 2.10
N VAL A 42 4.73 1.14 0.79
CA VAL A 42 3.53 1.20 -0.07
C VAL A 42 3.52 0.01 -1.02
N ALA A 43 2.37 -0.58 -1.27
CA ALA A 43 2.23 -1.73 -2.16
C ALA A 43 1.44 -1.36 -3.43
N ASP A 44 1.77 -1.98 -4.57
CA ASP A 44 0.93 -2.00 -5.76
C ASP A 44 0.54 -0.59 -6.25
N MET A 45 1.55 0.22 -6.58
CA MET A 45 1.34 1.59 -7.06
C MET A 45 0.73 1.63 -8.47
N HIS A 46 1.06 0.65 -9.32
CA HIS A 46 0.63 0.56 -10.71
C HIS A 46 0.74 1.88 -11.48
N LEU A 47 1.91 2.53 -11.43
CA LEU A 47 2.18 3.72 -12.22
C LEU A 47 2.01 3.40 -13.72
N GLU A 48 1.56 4.38 -14.50
CA GLU A 48 1.30 4.25 -15.93
C GLU A 48 0.19 3.25 -16.30
N LYS A 49 -0.81 3.07 -15.41
CA LYS A 49 -2.01 2.28 -15.70
C LYS A 49 -2.91 2.99 -16.69
N GLY A 50 -3.13 4.29 -16.53
CA GLY A 50 -3.92 5.09 -17.47
C GLY A 50 -3.38 5.00 -18.91
N SER A 51 -2.06 5.18 -19.06
CA SER A 51 -1.39 5.08 -20.37
C SER A 51 -1.41 3.66 -20.95
N ALA A 52 -1.34 2.61 -20.12
CA ALA A 52 -1.48 1.23 -20.55
C ALA A 52 -2.87 0.90 -21.11
N PHE A 53 -3.92 1.45 -20.49
CA PHE A 53 -5.30 1.28 -20.95
C PHE A 53 -5.55 2.08 -22.24
N ALA A 54 -5.00 3.30 -22.33
CA ALA A 54 -5.10 4.12 -23.53
C ALA A 54 -4.51 3.43 -24.77
N ARG A 55 -3.37 2.73 -24.63
CA ARG A 55 -2.79 1.89 -25.70
C ARG A 55 -3.70 0.76 -26.17
N ARG A 56 -4.66 0.34 -25.34
CA ARG A 56 -5.67 -0.68 -25.64
C ARG A 56 -7.03 -0.09 -26.02
N GLY A 57 -7.10 1.22 -26.25
CA GLY A 57 -8.31 1.92 -26.68
C GLY A 57 -9.30 2.25 -25.55
N GLN A 58 -8.91 2.07 -24.28
CA GLN A 58 -9.74 2.45 -23.13
C GLN A 58 -9.14 3.68 -22.44
N MET A 59 -9.88 4.78 -22.42
CA MET A 59 -9.43 6.02 -21.80
C MET A 59 -9.78 6.03 -20.31
N LEU A 60 -8.75 6.00 -19.47
CA LEU A 60 -8.83 6.38 -18.06
C LEU A 60 -8.30 7.81 -17.89
N PRO A 61 -8.65 8.54 -16.82
CA PRO A 61 -8.01 9.81 -16.53
C PRO A 61 -6.48 9.63 -16.46
N PRO A 62 -5.70 10.46 -17.18
CA PRO A 62 -4.26 10.24 -17.38
C PRO A 62 -3.38 10.71 -16.20
N TYR A 63 -3.98 10.92 -15.03
CA TYR A 63 -3.32 11.57 -13.89
C TYR A 63 -2.91 10.58 -12.79
N ASP A 64 -3.05 9.28 -13.02
CA ASP A 64 -2.82 8.22 -12.03
C ASP A 64 -1.40 8.21 -11.46
N THR A 65 -0.39 8.34 -12.34
CA THR A 65 1.02 8.44 -11.91
C THR A 65 1.25 9.68 -11.05
N ALA A 66 0.82 10.86 -11.53
CA ALA A 66 1.03 12.12 -10.84
C ALA A 66 0.31 12.17 -9.47
N GLU A 67 -0.94 11.68 -9.41
CA GLU A 67 -1.71 11.59 -8.17
C GLU A 67 -1.05 10.65 -7.15
N THR A 68 -0.58 9.49 -7.61
CA THR A 68 0.09 8.50 -6.75
C THR A 68 1.40 9.07 -6.18
N LEU A 69 2.21 9.74 -7.00
CA LEU A 69 3.46 10.36 -6.55
C LEU A 69 3.22 11.55 -5.61
N ALA A 70 2.18 12.36 -5.84
CA ALA A 70 1.82 13.47 -4.95
C ALA A 70 1.35 12.97 -3.57
N ARG A 71 0.56 11.89 -3.54
CA ARG A 71 0.17 11.22 -2.28
C ARG A 71 1.40 10.69 -1.55
N LEU A 72 2.33 10.05 -2.25
CA LEU A 72 3.58 9.56 -1.66
C LEU A 72 4.43 10.72 -1.11
N ALA A 73 4.53 11.83 -1.83
CA ALA A 73 5.24 13.03 -1.37
C ALA A 73 4.66 13.61 -0.08
N THR A 74 3.33 13.60 0.05
CA THR A 74 2.65 14.04 1.29
C THR A 74 3.03 13.16 2.47
N LEU A 75 3.12 11.85 2.28
CA LEU A 75 3.55 10.90 3.31
C LEU A 75 5.02 11.08 3.67
N VAL A 76 5.89 11.27 2.67
CA VAL A 76 7.32 11.54 2.90
C VAL A 76 7.52 12.82 3.70
N ALA A 77 6.80 13.89 3.37
CA ALA A 77 6.86 15.15 4.11
C ALA A 77 6.37 14.99 5.56
N ARG A 78 5.34 14.17 5.78
CA ARG A 78 4.76 13.92 7.11
C ARG A 78 5.62 13.02 8.00
N PHE A 79 6.12 11.91 7.46
CA PHE A 79 6.81 10.88 8.24
C PHE A 79 8.34 11.05 8.26
N GLY A 80 8.91 11.79 7.31
CA GLY A 80 10.36 11.94 7.17
C GLY A 80 11.12 10.60 7.15
N PRO A 81 10.72 9.63 6.28
CA PRO A 81 11.33 8.31 6.24
C PRO A 81 12.81 8.40 5.82
N ARG A 82 13.62 7.47 6.32
CA ARG A 82 14.98 7.23 5.82
C ARG A 82 14.97 6.25 4.64
N LEU A 83 14.00 5.34 4.63
CA LEU A 83 13.80 4.32 3.62
C LEU A 83 12.37 4.38 3.07
N ILE A 84 12.22 4.32 1.77
CA ILE A 84 10.94 4.11 1.08
C ILE A 84 11.00 2.74 0.39
N VAL A 85 10.00 1.89 0.65
CA VAL A 85 9.87 0.57 0.04
C VAL A 85 8.60 0.53 -0.81
N ALA A 86 8.78 0.31 -2.11
CA ALA A 86 7.70 0.01 -3.04
C ALA A 86 7.56 -1.51 -3.17
N LEU A 87 6.47 -2.06 -2.64
CA LEU A 87 6.26 -3.48 -2.39
C LEU A 87 5.64 -4.21 -3.59
N GLY A 88 6.36 -4.21 -4.70
CA GLY A 88 5.97 -4.83 -5.97
C GLY A 88 4.80 -4.18 -6.68
N ASP A 89 4.66 -4.57 -7.95
CA ASP A 89 3.72 -4.02 -8.93
C ASP A 89 3.71 -2.48 -8.91
N SER A 90 4.91 -1.93 -8.86
CA SER A 90 5.13 -0.48 -8.88
C SER A 90 4.73 0.11 -10.21
N LEU A 91 4.99 -0.61 -11.30
CA LEU A 91 4.56 -0.28 -12.66
C LEU A 91 3.36 -1.13 -13.06
N HIS A 92 2.47 -0.58 -13.89
CA HIS A 92 1.30 -1.33 -14.36
C HIS A 92 1.65 -2.45 -15.35
N ASP A 93 2.74 -2.30 -16.10
CA ASP A 93 3.25 -3.32 -17.00
C ASP A 93 4.77 -3.15 -17.21
N ARG A 94 5.39 -4.13 -17.87
CA ARG A 94 6.83 -4.17 -18.17
C ARG A 94 7.35 -3.00 -19.03
N TRP A 95 6.46 -2.23 -19.65
CA TRP A 95 6.80 -1.05 -20.44
C TRP A 95 6.41 0.24 -19.71
N GLY A 96 5.96 0.17 -18.46
CA GLY A 96 5.52 1.32 -17.68
C GLY A 96 6.65 2.34 -17.55
N ALA A 97 7.87 1.87 -17.26
CA ALA A 97 9.03 2.74 -17.11
C ALA A 97 9.33 3.59 -18.35
N GLU A 98 9.15 3.03 -19.55
CA GLU A 98 9.35 3.75 -20.82
C GLU A 98 8.33 4.86 -21.02
N ARG A 99 7.14 4.74 -20.43
CA ARG A 99 6.05 5.71 -20.54
C ARG A 99 6.09 6.80 -19.48
N ILE A 100 6.83 6.61 -18.38
CA ILE A 100 6.99 7.64 -17.35
C ILE A 100 7.68 8.87 -17.96
N GLY A 101 6.91 9.95 -18.07
CA GLY A 101 7.37 11.25 -18.58
C GLY A 101 8.34 11.99 -17.65
N ALA A 102 8.93 13.07 -18.15
CA ALA A 102 9.97 13.82 -17.45
C ALA A 102 9.51 14.38 -16.09
N GLU A 103 8.28 14.88 -15.98
CA GLU A 103 7.74 15.41 -14.72
C GLU A 103 7.63 14.33 -13.64
N ALA A 104 7.09 13.16 -13.98
CA ALA A 104 7.00 12.04 -13.05
C ALA A 104 8.38 11.49 -12.65
N ARG A 105 9.34 11.48 -13.58
CA ARG A 105 10.75 11.15 -13.27
C ARG A 105 11.37 12.15 -12.30
N ALA A 106 11.13 13.44 -12.50
CA ALA A 106 11.61 14.48 -11.58
C ALA A 106 10.97 14.34 -10.19
N ALA A 107 9.66 14.06 -10.12
CA ALA A 107 8.98 13.80 -8.86
C ALA A 107 9.53 12.56 -8.14
N LEU A 108 9.79 11.46 -8.85
CA LEU A 108 10.44 10.26 -8.31
C LEU A 108 11.85 10.58 -7.79
N ALA A 109 12.66 11.32 -8.55
CA ALA A 109 13.99 11.71 -8.11
C ALA A 109 13.95 12.57 -6.83
N ALA A 110 12.97 13.48 -6.70
CA ALA A 110 12.77 14.26 -5.49
C ALA A 110 12.38 13.41 -4.27
N LEU A 111 11.55 12.38 -4.48
CA LEU A 111 11.21 11.41 -3.43
C LEU A 111 12.44 10.62 -2.96
N GLN A 112 13.31 10.24 -3.90
CA GLN A 112 14.55 9.49 -3.64
C GLN A 112 15.66 10.36 -3.02
N ALA A 113 15.67 11.67 -3.26
CA ALA A 113 16.75 12.55 -2.81
C ALA A 113 16.95 12.50 -1.29
N GLY A 114 18.16 12.09 -0.86
CA GLY A 114 18.55 11.99 0.55
C GLY A 114 17.94 10.80 1.31
N ARG A 115 17.42 9.79 0.60
CA ARG A 115 16.73 8.63 1.18
C ARG A 115 17.11 7.37 0.42
N ASP A 116 17.05 6.24 1.10
CA ASP A 116 17.06 4.95 0.42
C ASP A 116 15.69 4.70 -0.22
N PHE A 117 15.69 4.22 -1.46
CA PHE A 117 14.48 3.84 -2.16
C PHE A 117 14.66 2.45 -2.72
N LEU A 118 13.83 1.51 -2.25
CA LEU A 118 13.90 0.11 -2.62
C LEU A 118 12.63 -0.30 -3.36
N TRP A 119 12.82 -0.79 -4.57
CA TRP A 119 11.80 -1.43 -5.39
C TRP A 119 11.86 -2.94 -5.12
N ILE A 120 10.87 -3.46 -4.40
CA ILE A 120 10.68 -4.91 -4.33
C ILE A 120 10.02 -5.35 -5.63
N ALA A 121 10.61 -6.30 -6.35
CA ALA A 121 10.07 -6.76 -7.62
C ALA A 121 8.68 -7.41 -7.43
N GLY A 122 7.69 -6.93 -8.19
CA GLY A 122 6.42 -7.63 -8.42
C GLY A 122 6.38 -8.33 -9.77
N ASN A 123 5.24 -8.92 -10.11
CA ASN A 123 5.04 -9.66 -11.35
C ASN A 123 5.08 -8.77 -12.60
N HIS A 124 4.71 -7.50 -12.43
CA HIS A 124 4.64 -6.53 -13.51
C HIS A 124 5.89 -5.67 -13.66
N ASP A 125 6.77 -5.68 -12.66
CA ASP A 125 7.94 -4.81 -12.64
C ASP A 125 9.05 -5.36 -13.55
N PRO A 126 9.52 -4.58 -14.54
CA PRO A 126 10.68 -4.95 -15.33
C PRO A 126 11.95 -4.76 -14.50
N GLU A 127 12.88 -5.71 -14.59
CA GLU A 127 14.19 -5.60 -13.97
C GLU A 127 15.29 -5.64 -15.04
N PRO A 128 16.12 -4.58 -15.19
CA PRO A 128 16.06 -3.25 -14.54
C PRO A 128 15.07 -2.28 -15.24
N HIS A 129 14.49 -1.33 -14.48
CA HIS A 129 13.53 -0.34 -15.00
C HIS A 129 14.08 1.10 -15.14
N GLY A 130 15.30 1.39 -14.66
CA GLY A 130 15.95 2.70 -14.87
C GLY A 130 15.23 3.90 -14.24
N LEU A 131 14.62 3.73 -13.06
CA LEU A 131 13.93 4.80 -12.31
C LEU A 131 14.72 5.30 -11.09
N GLY A 132 16.01 4.96 -10.98
CA GLY A 132 16.78 5.17 -9.75
C GLY A 132 16.34 4.21 -8.63
N GLY A 133 16.92 4.38 -7.44
CA GLY A 133 16.74 3.43 -6.32
C GLY A 133 17.39 2.07 -6.58
N ALA A 134 17.27 1.17 -5.60
CA ALA A 134 17.73 -0.21 -5.68
C ALA A 134 16.56 -1.15 -5.97
N CYS A 135 16.81 -2.25 -6.69
CA CYS A 135 15.84 -3.32 -6.89
C CYS A 135 16.23 -4.53 -6.02
N ALA A 136 15.25 -5.22 -5.45
CA ALA A 136 15.47 -6.45 -4.69
C ALA A 136 14.27 -7.40 -4.77
N PRO A 137 14.45 -8.72 -4.57
CA PRO A 137 13.34 -9.68 -4.48
C PRO A 137 12.56 -9.60 -3.15
N GLY A 138 12.97 -8.70 -2.25
CA GLY A 138 12.37 -8.44 -0.94
C GLY A 138 13.42 -7.97 0.05
N LEU A 139 12.99 -7.55 1.24
CA LEU A 139 13.84 -6.95 2.26
C LEU A 139 13.57 -7.58 3.63
N ASP A 140 14.61 -8.00 4.33
CA ASP A 140 14.52 -8.35 5.75
C ASP A 140 14.92 -7.14 6.58
N ILE A 141 14.01 -6.65 7.42
CA ILE A 141 14.25 -5.49 8.25
C ILE A 141 13.57 -5.67 9.60
N GLY A 142 14.34 -5.55 10.68
CA GLY A 142 13.77 -5.54 12.01
C GLY A 142 13.07 -6.84 12.45
N GLY A 143 13.41 -7.99 11.85
CA GLY A 143 12.73 -9.27 12.10
C GLY A 143 11.47 -9.50 11.25
N VAL A 144 11.19 -8.59 10.32
CA VAL A 144 10.04 -8.67 9.40
C VAL A 144 10.55 -8.73 7.96
N ARG A 145 9.99 -9.64 7.18
CA ARG A 145 10.26 -9.77 5.75
C ARG A 145 9.24 -9.00 4.93
N LEU A 146 9.71 -8.07 4.11
CA LEU A 146 8.93 -7.35 3.12
C LEU A 146 9.07 -8.05 1.76
N ARG A 147 7.95 -8.45 1.16
CA ARG A 147 7.92 -9.08 -0.18
C ARG A 147 6.64 -8.70 -0.93
N HIS A 148 6.61 -8.87 -2.25
CA HIS A 148 5.40 -8.57 -3.03
C HIS A 148 4.28 -9.59 -2.77
N GLU A 149 4.51 -10.87 -3.09
CA GLU A 149 3.54 -11.95 -2.88
C GLU A 149 3.64 -12.56 -1.48
N PRO A 150 2.51 -12.95 -0.85
CA PRO A 150 2.54 -13.67 0.42
C PRO A 150 3.31 -15.00 0.33
N GLY A 151 4.18 -15.28 1.30
CA GLY A 151 4.86 -16.57 1.41
C GLY A 151 3.91 -17.73 1.76
N THR A 152 4.28 -18.95 1.37
CA THR A 152 3.53 -20.19 1.66
C THR A 152 3.58 -20.61 3.13
N GLY A 153 4.34 -19.89 3.97
CA GLY A 153 4.40 -20.06 5.42
C GLY A 153 5.25 -18.96 6.06
N LEU A 154 5.16 -18.84 7.38
CA LEU A 154 6.02 -17.98 8.18
C LEU A 154 7.02 -18.83 8.95
N THR A 155 8.27 -18.39 8.98
CA THR A 155 9.25 -18.95 9.92
C THR A 155 8.88 -18.51 11.34
N SER A 156 9.00 -19.43 12.31
CA SER A 156 8.69 -19.11 13.72
C SER A 156 9.49 -17.90 14.20
N GLY A 157 8.79 -16.90 14.76
CA GLY A 157 9.39 -15.66 15.24
C GLY A 157 9.73 -14.61 14.17
N ALA A 158 9.46 -14.88 12.88
CA ALA A 158 9.65 -13.92 11.80
C ALA A 158 8.30 -13.37 11.31
N GLY A 159 8.24 -12.05 11.13
CA GLY A 159 7.06 -11.37 10.59
C GLY A 159 7.09 -11.26 9.07
N GLU A 160 5.94 -10.94 8.49
CA GLU A 160 5.83 -10.67 7.05
C GLU A 160 4.94 -9.46 6.76
N ILE A 161 5.37 -8.64 5.80
CA ILE A 161 4.59 -7.57 5.21
C ILE A 161 4.56 -7.80 3.69
N CYS A 162 3.37 -7.97 3.12
CA CYS A 162 3.18 -8.25 1.69
C CYS A 162 2.08 -7.42 1.04
N GLY A 163 2.07 -7.38 -0.30
CA GLY A 163 1.09 -6.67 -1.14
C GLY A 163 0.30 -7.66 -1.99
N HIS A 164 0.20 -7.36 -3.30
CA HIS A 164 -0.31 -8.22 -4.37
C HIS A 164 -1.83 -8.49 -4.36
N LEU A 165 -2.40 -8.87 -3.22
CA LEU A 165 -3.80 -9.32 -3.13
C LEU A 165 -4.82 -8.16 -3.06
N HIS A 166 -4.35 -6.96 -2.72
CA HIS A 166 -5.13 -5.72 -2.60
C HIS A 166 -6.41 -5.93 -1.74
N PRO A 167 -6.27 -6.32 -0.47
CA PRO A 167 -7.40 -6.65 0.38
C PRO A 167 -8.44 -5.53 0.46
N VAL A 168 -9.70 -5.93 0.33
CA VAL A 168 -10.87 -5.12 0.61
C VAL A 168 -11.77 -5.84 1.61
N ALA A 169 -12.43 -5.07 2.45
CA ALA A 169 -13.44 -5.57 3.38
C ALA A 169 -14.80 -4.95 3.08
N ARG A 170 -15.83 -5.78 3.16
CA ARG A 170 -17.22 -5.36 3.15
C ARG A 170 -17.78 -5.33 4.56
N VAL A 171 -18.48 -4.23 4.86
CA VAL A 171 -19.19 -4.05 6.13
C VAL A 171 -20.59 -3.54 5.92
N ALA A 172 -21.53 -4.07 6.68
CA ALA A 172 -22.89 -3.55 6.77
C ALA A 172 -22.95 -2.51 7.90
N ARG A 173 -23.31 -1.28 7.56
CA ARG A 173 -23.58 -0.24 8.56
C ARG A 173 -24.85 0.51 8.18
N ARG A 174 -25.81 0.54 9.11
CA ARG A 174 -27.11 1.25 8.94
C ARG A 174 -27.83 0.86 7.63
N GLY A 175 -27.87 -0.43 7.32
CA GLY A 175 -28.53 -0.96 6.12
C GLY A 175 -27.81 -0.69 4.79
N ARG A 176 -26.60 -0.12 4.81
CA ARG A 176 -25.77 0.06 3.61
C ARG A 176 -24.50 -0.77 3.73
N ALA A 177 -24.17 -1.52 2.67
CA ALA A 177 -22.90 -2.21 2.56
C ALA A 177 -21.85 -1.22 2.04
N LEU A 178 -20.72 -1.11 2.74
CA LEU A 178 -19.56 -0.34 2.32
C LEU A 178 -18.43 -1.32 2.02
N ARG A 179 -17.85 -1.19 0.83
CA ARG A 179 -16.62 -1.88 0.44
C ARG A 179 -15.46 -0.89 0.50
N ARG A 180 -14.41 -1.23 1.24
CA ARG A 180 -13.22 -0.38 1.40
C ARG A 180 -11.97 -1.22 1.33
N ARG A 181 -10.91 -0.65 0.76
CA ARG A 181 -9.56 -1.18 0.92
C ARG A 181 -9.22 -1.24 2.41
N CYS A 182 -8.41 -2.20 2.80
CA CYS A 182 -8.01 -2.37 4.20
C CYS A 182 -6.62 -2.96 4.31
N PHE A 183 -5.95 -2.72 5.42
CA PHE A 183 -4.87 -3.61 5.85
C PHE A 183 -5.47 -4.87 6.47
N VAL A 184 -4.79 -6.00 6.39
CA VAL A 184 -5.23 -7.25 7.04
C VAL A 184 -4.07 -7.91 7.76
N THR A 185 -4.25 -8.26 9.03
CA THR A 185 -3.17 -8.83 9.83
C THR A 185 -3.64 -9.75 10.94
N ASP A 186 -2.80 -10.71 11.32
CA ASP A 186 -2.91 -11.52 12.54
C ASP A 186 -1.83 -11.18 13.58
N GLY A 187 -1.10 -10.07 13.38
CA GLY A 187 0.05 -9.66 14.19
C GLY A 187 1.38 -10.32 13.82
N ALA A 188 1.37 -11.37 12.97
CA ALA A 188 2.59 -11.97 12.42
C ALA A 188 2.77 -11.60 10.94
N ARG A 189 1.68 -11.65 10.17
CA ARG A 189 1.61 -11.26 8.77
C ARG A 189 0.73 -10.03 8.60
N MET A 190 1.11 -9.16 7.69
CA MET A 190 0.37 -7.98 7.27
C MET A 190 0.25 -7.95 5.75
N VAL A 191 -0.97 -7.88 5.23
CA VAL A 191 -1.25 -7.67 3.81
C VAL A 191 -1.69 -6.22 3.60
N LEU A 192 -0.94 -5.48 2.80
CA LEU A 192 -1.21 -4.08 2.49
C LEU A 192 -2.28 -3.93 1.40
N PRO A 193 -3.15 -2.91 1.50
CA PRO A 193 -3.98 -2.52 0.38
C PRO A 193 -3.12 -1.91 -0.74
N ALA A 194 -3.61 -1.98 -1.98
CA ALA A 194 -2.96 -1.24 -3.06
C ALA A 194 -2.98 0.27 -2.81
N PHE A 195 -1.83 0.89 -3.06
CA PHE A 195 -1.61 2.32 -2.91
C PHE A 195 -2.08 3.10 -4.14
N GLY A 196 -1.95 2.50 -5.32
CA GLY A 196 -2.28 3.13 -6.61
C GLY A 196 -3.70 3.68 -6.70
N ALA A 197 -3.88 4.71 -7.53
CA ALA A 197 -5.17 5.38 -7.73
C ALA A 197 -6.25 4.42 -8.25
N TYR A 198 -5.87 3.48 -9.11
CA TYR A 198 -6.76 2.50 -9.74
C TYR A 198 -6.38 1.09 -9.33
N ALA A 199 -6.94 0.61 -8.23
CA ALA A 199 -6.79 -0.78 -7.82
C ALA A 199 -8.15 -1.44 -7.59
N GLY A 200 -8.25 -2.69 -8.06
CA GLY A 200 -9.32 -3.59 -7.66
C GLY A 200 -9.08 -4.07 -6.22
N GLY A 201 -9.59 -5.25 -5.90
CA GLY A 201 -9.21 -5.89 -4.65
C GLY A 201 -9.95 -7.18 -4.40
N LEU A 202 -9.30 -8.09 -3.68
CA LEU A 202 -9.91 -9.33 -3.23
C LEU A 202 -10.58 -9.11 -1.88
N GLU A 203 -11.80 -9.63 -1.74
CA GLU A 203 -12.48 -9.63 -0.43
C GLU A 203 -11.66 -10.42 0.58
N VAL A 204 -11.57 -9.94 1.81
CA VAL A 204 -10.82 -10.62 2.88
C VAL A 204 -11.32 -12.04 3.16
N SER A 205 -12.56 -12.35 2.80
CA SER A 205 -13.16 -13.69 2.88
C SER A 205 -12.75 -14.61 1.72
N ALA A 206 -12.12 -14.09 0.66
CA ALA A 206 -11.66 -14.90 -0.45
C ALA A 206 -10.57 -15.89 0.02
N PRO A 207 -10.56 -17.15 -0.46
CA PRO A 207 -9.59 -18.16 0.00
C PRO A 207 -8.12 -17.74 -0.12
N ALA A 208 -7.78 -16.93 -1.13
CA ALA A 208 -6.43 -16.42 -1.32
C ALA A 208 -5.94 -15.48 -0.19
N ILE A 209 -6.86 -14.79 0.50
CA ILE A 209 -6.54 -13.95 1.68
C ILE A 209 -6.83 -14.73 2.96
N ALA A 210 -8.04 -15.27 3.12
CA ALA A 210 -8.44 -15.96 4.33
C ALA A 210 -7.54 -17.17 4.66
N GLY A 211 -7.05 -17.88 3.63
CA GLY A 211 -6.13 -19.01 3.79
C GLY A 211 -4.73 -18.63 4.23
N LEU A 212 -4.37 -17.33 4.23
CA LEU A 212 -3.09 -16.86 4.76
C LEU A 212 -3.06 -16.81 6.28
N PHE A 213 -4.22 -16.83 6.93
CA PHE A 213 -4.36 -16.62 8.37
C PHE A 213 -4.82 -17.90 9.06
N GLY A 214 -4.38 -18.06 10.31
CA GLY A 214 -4.74 -19.21 11.12
C GLY A 214 -6.19 -19.20 11.61
N ARG A 215 -6.54 -20.22 12.39
CA ARG A 215 -7.89 -20.35 13.00
C ARG A 215 -8.27 -19.22 13.96
N ALA A 216 -7.29 -18.47 14.45
CA ALA A 216 -7.54 -17.30 15.30
C ALA A 216 -8.15 -16.12 14.51
N GLY A 217 -8.20 -16.22 13.17
CA GLY A 217 -8.73 -15.18 12.29
C GLY A 217 -7.71 -14.07 12.03
N PHE A 218 -8.23 -12.92 11.62
CA PHE A 218 -7.44 -11.73 11.31
C PHE A 218 -8.19 -10.48 11.77
N THR A 219 -7.46 -9.37 11.80
CA THR A 219 -7.98 -8.02 11.96
C THR A 219 -7.87 -7.27 10.64
N ALA A 220 -8.95 -6.62 10.22
CA ALA A 220 -8.96 -5.72 9.07
C ALA A 220 -8.98 -4.25 9.53
N HIS A 221 -8.11 -3.42 8.97
CA HIS A 221 -8.08 -1.98 9.21
C HIS A 221 -8.55 -1.25 7.94
N LEU A 222 -9.84 -0.91 7.89
CA LEU A 222 -10.47 -0.30 6.72
C LEU A 222 -10.00 1.15 6.55
N LEU A 223 -9.63 1.50 5.32
CA LEU A 223 -9.25 2.85 4.97
C LEU A 223 -10.49 3.76 4.94
N GLY A 224 -10.46 4.78 5.78
CA GLY A 224 -11.47 5.83 5.85
C GLY A 224 -10.90 7.20 5.53
N GLU A 225 -11.77 8.20 5.51
CA GLU A 225 -11.37 9.59 5.36
C GLU A 225 -10.65 10.05 6.64
N GLY A 226 -9.34 10.26 6.53
CA GLY A 226 -8.48 10.73 7.62
C GLY A 226 -8.25 9.74 8.76
N ARG A 227 -8.71 8.49 8.70
CA ARG A 227 -8.40 7.46 9.71
C ARG A 227 -8.67 6.05 9.22
N THR A 228 -8.14 5.06 9.93
CA THR A 228 -8.47 3.64 9.73
C THR A 228 -9.52 3.15 10.73
N TYR A 229 -10.32 2.15 10.34
CA TYR A 229 -11.31 1.51 11.20
C TYR A 229 -10.98 0.03 11.41
N ARG A 230 -10.74 -0.36 12.66
CA ARG A 230 -10.38 -1.74 13.05
C ARG A 230 -11.62 -2.62 13.16
N LEU A 231 -11.58 -3.80 12.55
CA LEU A 231 -12.62 -4.82 12.57
C LEU A 231 -12.00 -6.21 12.76
N THR A 232 -12.72 -7.09 13.43
CA THR A 232 -12.38 -8.52 13.50
C THR A 232 -12.89 -9.25 12.26
N SER A 233 -12.30 -10.41 11.95
CA SER A 233 -12.68 -11.24 10.81
C SER A 233 -14.18 -11.54 10.74
N ASP A 234 -14.83 -11.79 11.87
CA ASP A 234 -16.26 -12.14 11.94
C ASP A 234 -17.19 -10.98 11.56
N ALA A 235 -16.68 -9.75 11.56
CA ALA A 235 -17.43 -8.56 11.14
C ALA A 235 -17.33 -8.30 9.62
N CYS A 236 -16.53 -9.08 8.90
CA CYS A 236 -16.38 -9.03 7.45
C CYS A 236 -17.15 -10.17 6.79
N PHE A 237 -17.89 -9.89 5.70
CA PHE A 237 -18.70 -10.89 4.98
C PHE A 237 -18.66 -10.71 3.46
#